data_AF-A0A1Y0MDC1-F1
#
_entry.id   AF-A0A1Y0MDC1-F1
#
_cell.length_a   1.000
_cell.length_b   1.000
_cell.length_c   1.000
_cell.angle_alpha   90.00
_cell.angle_beta   90.00
_cell.angle_gamma   90.00
#
_symmetry.space_group_name_H-M   'P 1'
#
loop_
_entity.id
_entity.type
_entity.pdbx_description
1 polymer ?
#
loop_
_entity_poly.entity_id
_entity_poly.type
_entity_poly.pdbx_seq_one_letter_code
_entity_poly.pdbx_strand_id
1 'polypeptide(L)'
;MKNYFFLILISLIFFSCKNKENENTKTEIKEVKPNIETKAVKEKIELTKVEKESLNAEKNTTGNWTHPEFFEFKKYKEYRITDTISIDLNGNGILERVYFDKKDCPKLIIEEKGQNPISIGCGKEEYKGFPNAIGWVNLWCVVYDKETFEIIVEDGELIGDKTVNLERPSIYVGKEEAGGGIITYKNGKLYWIHQSD
;
A
#
# COMPACT_ATOMS: atom_id res chain seq x y z
N MET A 1 -64.09 13.70 4.46
CA MET A 1 -63.45 12.58 5.18
C MET A 1 -61.94 12.70 5.02
N LYS A 2 -61.25 12.92 6.15
CA LYS A 2 -59.80 12.80 6.45
C LYS A 2 -58.77 13.14 5.36
N ASN A 3 -58.27 14.38 5.43
CA ASN A 3 -56.91 14.79 5.06
C ASN A 3 -55.87 14.06 5.91
N TYR A 4 -54.71 13.69 5.34
CA TYR A 4 -53.41 13.79 6.04
C TYR A 4 -52.26 13.98 5.04
N PHE A 5 -51.76 15.21 5.02
CA PHE A 5 -50.46 15.64 4.50
C PHE A 5 -49.43 15.31 5.59
N PHE A 6 -48.35 14.59 5.30
CA PHE A 6 -47.25 14.39 6.24
C PHE A 6 -45.95 14.95 5.64
N LEU A 7 -45.64 16.18 6.05
CA LEU A 7 -44.35 16.85 5.91
C LEU A 7 -43.66 16.69 7.26
N ILE A 8 -42.51 16.01 7.32
CA ILE A 8 -41.67 15.99 8.53
C ILE A 8 -40.53 16.98 8.33
N LEU A 9 -40.71 18.13 8.98
CA LEU A 9 -39.74 19.19 9.21
C LEU A 9 -39.03 18.86 10.54
N ILE A 10 -37.73 18.59 10.51
CA ILE A 10 -36.92 18.48 11.75
C ILE A 10 -36.09 19.76 11.88
N SER A 11 -36.47 20.56 12.88
CA SER A 11 -35.82 21.81 13.27
C SER A 11 -34.63 21.58 14.20
N LEU A 12 -33.59 22.36 13.94
CA LEU A 12 -32.40 22.67 14.74
C LEU A 12 -32.66 22.85 16.25
N ILE A 13 -31.76 22.32 17.08
CA ILE A 13 -31.51 22.83 18.43
C ILE A 13 -30.05 23.31 18.49
N PHE A 14 -29.89 24.63 18.54
CA PHE A 14 -28.66 25.29 18.94
C PHE A 14 -28.55 25.25 20.47
N PHE A 15 -27.47 24.66 21.00
CA PHE A 15 -27.03 24.98 22.35
C PHE A 15 -25.90 26.01 22.27
N SER A 16 -26.28 27.26 22.49
CA SER A 16 -25.38 28.36 22.82
C SER A 16 -25.16 28.33 24.34
N CYS A 17 -23.93 28.07 24.77
CA CYS A 17 -23.52 28.40 26.14
C CYS A 17 -22.63 29.64 26.08
N LYS A 18 -23.19 30.75 26.54
CA LYS A 18 -22.49 31.97 26.92
C LYS A 18 -22.65 32.12 28.43
N ASN A 19 -21.55 32.08 29.18
CA ASN A 19 -21.28 33.10 30.20
C ASN A 19 -19.84 33.03 30.72
N LYS A 20 -19.30 34.23 30.91
CA LYS A 20 -18.02 34.59 31.51
C LYS A 20 -18.07 34.38 33.02
N GLU A 21 -16.96 33.96 33.60
CA GLU A 21 -16.46 34.56 34.85
C GLU A 21 -14.93 34.51 34.86
N ASN A 22 -14.34 35.69 35.07
CA ASN A 22 -12.92 35.89 35.34
C ASN A 22 -12.77 35.86 36.86
N GLU A 23 -11.94 34.98 37.39
CA GLU A 23 -11.29 35.20 38.68
C GLU A 23 -9.77 35.09 38.51
N ASN A 24 -9.10 36.21 38.77
CA ASN A 24 -7.67 36.30 38.93
C ASN A 24 -7.30 35.91 40.36
N THR A 25 -6.43 34.92 40.56
CA THR A 25 -5.54 34.89 41.74
C THR A 25 -4.17 34.33 41.36
N LYS A 26 -3.13 35.16 41.52
CA LYS A 26 -1.69 34.78 41.57
C LYS A 26 -1.46 33.97 42.87
N THR A 27 -0.60 32.97 43.02
CA THR A 27 0.88 32.88 42.91
C THR A 27 1.19 31.43 43.37
N GLU A 28 2.05 30.61 42.78
CA GLU A 28 3.49 30.46 43.09
C GLU A 28 4.06 29.27 42.28
N ILE A 29 5.32 29.40 41.89
CA ILE A 29 6.09 28.45 41.09
C ILE A 29 6.56 27.28 41.97
N LYS A 30 6.40 26.04 41.47
CA LYS A 30 7.37 24.97 41.73
C LYS A 30 7.75 24.32 40.39
N GLU A 31 9.03 24.46 40.03
CA GLU A 31 9.64 23.68 38.97
C GLU A 31 9.49 22.19 39.27
N VAL A 32 8.92 21.44 38.32
CA VAL A 32 9.17 20.00 38.18
C VAL A 32 9.41 19.75 36.70
N LYS A 33 10.65 19.46 36.33
CA LYS A 33 11.00 18.95 34.99
C LYS A 33 10.43 17.54 34.83
N PRO A 34 9.71 17.22 33.74
CA PRO A 34 9.62 15.87 33.23
C PRO A 34 10.57 15.72 32.04
N ASN A 35 11.67 15.02 32.31
CA ASN A 35 12.45 14.30 31.32
C ASN A 35 11.54 13.26 30.64
N ILE A 36 11.20 13.45 29.36
CA ILE A 36 10.58 12.41 28.54
C ILE A 36 11.44 12.22 27.28
N GLU A 37 11.99 11.02 27.21
CA GLU A 37 12.99 10.53 26.30
C GLU A 37 12.49 10.45 24.84
N THR A 38 13.15 11.19 23.96
CA THR A 38 13.93 10.72 22.78
C THR A 38 13.53 9.47 21.96
N LYS A 39 12.27 9.03 21.93
CA LYS A 39 11.80 7.99 20.96
C LYS A 39 10.95 8.55 19.82
N ALA A 40 10.00 9.44 20.10
CA ALA A 40 9.06 9.97 19.09
C ALA A 40 9.74 10.84 18.00
N VAL A 41 10.91 11.41 18.30
CA VAL A 41 11.67 12.23 17.34
C VAL A 41 12.48 11.37 16.37
N LYS A 42 12.92 10.17 16.76
CA LYS A 42 13.66 9.26 15.86
C LYS A 42 12.75 8.67 14.79
N GLU A 43 11.55 8.25 15.16
CA GLU A 43 10.58 7.60 14.26
C GLU A 43 10.12 8.56 13.15
N LYS A 44 9.91 9.85 13.48
CA LYS A 44 9.60 10.90 12.50
C LYS A 44 10.79 11.22 11.59
N ILE A 45 12.01 11.19 12.11
CA ILE A 45 13.23 11.41 11.32
C ILE A 45 13.48 10.23 10.37
N GLU A 46 13.21 9.00 10.80
CA GLU A 46 13.35 7.78 9.98
C GLU A 46 12.34 7.76 8.82
N LEU A 47 11.06 8.09 9.07
CA LEU A 47 10.04 8.16 8.01
C LEU A 47 10.41 9.20 6.93
N THR A 48 10.90 10.36 7.36
CA THR A 48 11.30 11.44 6.43
C THR A 48 12.61 11.11 5.68
N LYS A 49 13.43 10.20 6.22
CA LYS A 49 14.65 9.70 5.57
C LYS A 49 14.32 8.67 4.51
N VAL A 50 13.38 7.75 4.78
CA VAL A 50 12.92 6.75 3.81
C VAL A 50 12.27 7.42 2.58
N GLU A 51 11.52 8.50 2.78
CA GLU A 51 10.90 9.26 1.67
C GLU A 51 11.90 10.10 0.86
N LYS A 52 13.01 10.53 1.46
CA LYS A 52 14.10 11.26 0.78
C LYS A 52 15.16 10.35 0.16
N GLU A 53 15.40 9.16 0.72
CA GLU A 53 16.29 8.14 0.17
C GLU A 53 15.63 7.37 -0.98
N SER A 54 14.30 7.27 -1.03
CA SER A 54 13.57 6.66 -2.16
C SER A 54 13.56 7.52 -3.44
N LEU A 55 13.72 8.84 -3.31
CA LEU A 55 13.88 9.76 -4.45
C LEU A 55 15.32 9.82 -4.99
N ASN A 56 16.30 9.27 -4.25
CA ASN A 56 17.71 9.23 -4.61
C ASN A 56 18.23 7.79 -4.75
N ALA A 57 17.39 6.87 -5.23
CA ALA A 57 17.86 5.56 -5.68
C ALA A 57 18.70 5.77 -6.96
N GLU A 58 19.99 6.03 -6.77
CA GLU A 58 21.00 5.91 -7.82
C GLU A 58 20.81 4.57 -8.52
N LYS A 59 20.73 4.65 -9.83
CA LYS A 59 20.62 3.54 -10.78
C LYS A 59 21.88 2.68 -10.66
N ASN A 60 21.90 1.80 -9.66
CA ASN A 60 22.89 0.73 -9.58
C ASN A 60 22.58 -0.26 -10.70
N THR A 61 23.05 0.05 -11.90
CA THR A 61 22.95 -0.79 -13.08
C THR A 61 23.70 -2.08 -12.84
N THR A 62 22.97 -3.13 -12.45
CA THR A 62 23.21 -4.47 -12.94
C THR A 62 23.29 -4.40 -14.48
N GLY A 63 24.33 -5.00 -15.05
CA GLY A 63 24.81 -4.69 -16.40
C GLY A 63 23.72 -4.70 -17.48
N ASN A 64 23.71 -3.64 -18.31
CA ASN A 64 22.96 -3.46 -19.57
C ASN A 64 21.66 -4.26 -19.73
N TRP A 65 20.85 -4.31 -18.67
CA TRP A 65 19.55 -4.95 -18.70
C TRP A 65 18.51 -3.93 -19.12
N THR A 66 17.71 -4.27 -20.12
CA THR A 66 16.57 -3.47 -20.54
C THR A 66 15.34 -4.21 -20.06
N HIS A 67 14.48 -3.54 -19.28
CA HIS A 67 13.22 -4.12 -18.88
C HIS A 67 12.37 -4.46 -20.13
N PRO A 68 11.48 -5.46 -20.03
CA PRO A 68 10.58 -5.80 -21.14
C PRO A 68 9.76 -4.57 -21.57
N GLU A 69 9.33 -4.52 -22.83
CA GLU A 69 8.57 -3.36 -23.35
C GLU A 69 7.27 -3.08 -22.57
N PHE A 70 6.67 -4.10 -21.95
CA PHE A 70 5.49 -3.96 -21.10
C PHE A 70 5.78 -3.35 -19.72
N PHE A 71 7.04 -3.26 -19.30
CA PHE A 71 7.41 -2.66 -18.02
C PHE A 71 7.55 -1.14 -18.19
N GLU A 72 6.46 -0.42 -17.98
CA GLU A 72 6.36 1.03 -18.25
C GLU A 72 6.70 1.93 -17.06
N PHE A 73 6.99 1.36 -15.88
CA PHE A 73 7.21 2.12 -14.65
C PHE A 73 8.45 3.00 -14.73
N LYS A 74 8.28 4.28 -14.38
CA LYS A 74 9.36 5.27 -14.39
C LYS A 74 10.03 5.42 -13.03
N LYS A 75 9.29 5.16 -11.96
CA LYS A 75 9.75 5.22 -10.57
C LYS A 75 9.63 3.86 -9.95
N TYR A 76 10.72 3.10 -9.97
CA TYR A 76 10.77 1.78 -9.38
C TYR A 76 12.11 1.51 -8.70
N LYS A 77 12.11 0.50 -7.84
CA LYS A 77 13.30 -0.12 -7.30
C LYS A 77 13.21 -1.61 -7.51
N GLU A 78 14.16 -2.14 -8.26
CA GLU A 78 14.29 -3.57 -8.52
C GLU A 78 14.95 -4.28 -7.34
N TYR A 79 14.57 -5.53 -7.11
CA TYR A 79 15.20 -6.39 -6.11
C TYR A 79 15.50 -7.77 -6.71
N ARG A 80 16.46 -8.45 -6.10
CA ARG A 80 16.68 -9.87 -6.40
C ARG A 80 15.52 -10.67 -5.85
N ILE A 81 15.19 -11.76 -6.52
CA ILE A 81 14.14 -12.70 -6.07
C ILE A 81 14.43 -13.29 -4.68
N THR A 82 15.68 -13.28 -4.23
CA THR A 82 16.09 -13.72 -2.88
C THR A 82 15.91 -12.66 -1.80
N ASP A 83 15.64 -11.41 -2.17
CA ASP A 83 15.54 -10.31 -1.23
C ASP A 83 14.20 -10.34 -0.51
N THR A 84 14.19 -9.76 0.69
CA THR A 84 12.96 -9.41 1.41
C THR A 84 12.74 -7.91 1.28
N ILE A 85 11.59 -7.49 0.76
CA ILE A 85 11.17 -6.09 0.78
C ILE A 85 10.54 -5.81 2.15
N SER A 86 10.90 -4.67 2.74
CA SER A 86 10.15 -4.09 3.86
C SER A 86 9.51 -2.78 3.40
N ILE A 87 8.19 -2.71 3.42
CA ILE A 87 7.41 -1.59 2.87
C ILE A 87 6.03 -1.54 3.52
N ASP A 88 5.41 -0.36 3.61
CA ASP A 88 4.02 -0.19 4.06
C ASP A 88 3.09 -0.22 2.82
N LEU A 89 2.54 -1.40 2.50
CA LEU A 89 1.68 -1.64 1.35
C LEU A 89 0.26 -1.13 1.58
N ASN A 90 -0.28 -1.31 2.79
CA ASN A 90 -1.67 -0.98 3.10
C ASN A 90 -1.86 0.42 3.70
N GLY A 91 -0.78 1.05 4.16
CA GLY A 91 -0.77 2.41 4.68
C GLY A 91 -1.06 2.60 6.15
N ASN A 92 -1.00 1.54 6.95
CA ASN A 92 -1.28 1.60 8.37
C ASN A 92 -0.05 2.03 9.20
N GLY A 93 1.10 2.29 8.56
CA GLY A 93 2.35 2.64 9.21
C GLY A 93 3.14 1.46 9.77
N ILE A 94 2.69 0.22 9.56
CA ILE A 94 3.39 -1.01 9.92
C ILE A 94 3.99 -1.58 8.65
N LEU A 95 5.32 -1.74 8.63
CA LEU A 95 6.00 -2.31 7.46
C LEU A 95 5.68 -3.81 7.33
N GLU A 96 5.13 -4.20 6.19
CA GLU A 96 5.05 -5.60 5.79
C GLU A 96 6.41 -6.09 5.28
N ARG A 97 6.68 -7.38 5.51
CA ARG A 97 7.79 -8.12 4.89
C ARG A 97 7.26 -8.92 3.71
N VAL A 98 7.75 -8.61 2.52
CA VAL A 98 7.36 -9.30 1.28
C VAL A 98 8.54 -10.07 0.74
N TYR A 99 8.38 -11.39 0.56
CA TYR A 99 9.46 -12.25 0.09
C TYR A 99 8.92 -13.52 -0.60
N PHE A 100 9.78 -14.15 -1.39
CA PHE A 100 9.50 -15.46 -1.96
C PHE A 100 9.93 -16.60 -1.04
N ASP A 101 9.02 -17.56 -0.83
CA ASP A 101 9.37 -18.89 -0.32
C ASP A 101 9.46 -19.86 -1.50
N LYS A 102 10.65 -20.40 -1.74
CA LYS A 102 10.97 -21.30 -2.87
C LYS A 102 11.21 -22.75 -2.45
N LYS A 103 10.69 -23.17 -1.30
CA LYS A 103 10.75 -24.58 -0.87
C LYS A 103 9.81 -25.44 -1.73
N ASP A 104 9.06 -26.36 -1.12
CA ASP A 104 8.30 -27.42 -1.81
C ASP A 104 7.37 -26.91 -2.93
N CYS A 105 6.71 -25.77 -2.71
CA CYS A 105 5.97 -25.07 -3.76
C CYS A 105 6.22 -23.56 -3.67
N PRO A 106 6.57 -22.88 -4.78
CA PRO A 106 6.85 -21.44 -4.77
C PRO A 106 5.64 -20.61 -4.33
N LYS A 107 5.88 -19.71 -3.38
CA LYS A 107 4.89 -18.77 -2.84
C LYS A 107 5.49 -17.38 -2.69
N LEU A 108 4.63 -16.37 -2.79
CA LEU A 108 4.89 -15.04 -2.29
C LEU A 108 4.23 -14.92 -0.92
N ILE A 109 4.98 -14.45 0.07
CA ILE A 109 4.48 -14.20 1.42
C ILE A 109 4.51 -12.71 1.70
N ILE A 110 3.43 -12.18 2.26
CA ILE A 110 3.34 -10.84 2.86
C ILE A 110 3.06 -11.03 4.35
N GLU A 111 4.01 -10.65 5.19
CA GLU A 111 3.88 -10.74 6.65
C GLU A 111 3.77 -9.35 7.26
N GLU A 112 2.73 -9.12 8.07
CA GLU A 112 2.60 -7.94 8.92
C GLU A 112 2.59 -8.34 10.39
N LYS A 113 3.26 -7.57 11.25
CA LYS A 113 3.25 -7.80 12.69
C LYS A 113 1.83 -7.71 13.25
N GLY A 114 1.34 -8.82 13.80
CA GLY A 114 0.01 -8.89 14.43
C GLY A 114 -1.10 -9.32 13.49
N GLN A 115 -0.78 -9.68 12.24
CA GLN A 115 -1.72 -10.29 11.30
C GLN A 115 -1.26 -11.68 10.87
N ASN A 116 -2.20 -12.47 10.33
CA ASN A 116 -1.85 -13.73 9.68
C ASN A 116 -1.13 -13.45 8.35
N PRO A 117 -0.08 -14.20 8.01
CA PRO A 117 0.60 -14.03 6.73
C PRO A 117 -0.33 -14.27 5.53
N ILE A 118 -0.28 -13.37 4.56
CA ILE A 118 -0.90 -13.57 3.25
C ILE A 118 0.06 -14.43 2.43
N SER A 119 -0.48 -15.44 1.77
CA SER A 119 0.29 -16.41 0.99
C SER A 119 -0.34 -16.59 -0.38
N ILE A 120 0.37 -16.14 -1.40
CA ILE A 120 -0.05 -16.19 -2.81
C ILE A 120 0.74 -17.28 -3.54
N GLY A 121 0.07 -18.00 -4.43
CA GLY A 121 0.63 -19.13 -5.17
C GLY A 121 0.38 -20.48 -4.50
N CYS A 122 1.02 -21.53 -5.01
CA CYS A 122 0.83 -22.92 -4.57
C CYS A 122 -0.64 -23.39 -4.60
N GLY A 123 -1.39 -23.01 -5.64
CA GLY A 123 -2.78 -23.45 -5.85
C GLY A 123 -3.79 -22.83 -4.88
N LYS A 124 -3.41 -21.80 -4.12
CA LYS A 124 -4.33 -21.11 -3.21
C LYS A 124 -5.19 -20.09 -3.98
N GLU A 125 -6.50 -20.23 -3.86
CA GLU A 125 -7.51 -19.35 -4.49
C GLU A 125 -8.17 -18.37 -3.51
N GLU A 126 -7.61 -18.21 -2.29
CA GLU A 126 -8.14 -17.31 -1.26
C GLU A 126 -8.22 -15.85 -1.73
N TYR A 127 -7.28 -15.44 -2.58
CA TYR A 127 -7.20 -14.08 -3.13
C TYR A 127 -7.66 -14.08 -4.58
N LYS A 128 -8.93 -13.72 -4.82
CA LYS A 128 -9.52 -13.70 -6.16
C LYS A 128 -8.67 -12.86 -7.13
N GLY A 129 -8.37 -13.44 -8.29
CA GLY A 129 -7.63 -12.80 -9.38
C GLY A 129 -6.11 -12.91 -9.25
N PHE A 130 -5.58 -13.36 -8.11
CA PHE A 130 -4.14 -13.62 -7.99
C PHE A 130 -3.72 -14.88 -8.73
N PRO A 131 -2.47 -14.95 -9.21
CA PRO A 131 -1.98 -16.13 -9.88
C PRO A 131 -1.85 -17.32 -8.93
N ASN A 132 -2.39 -18.48 -9.35
CA ASN A 132 -2.33 -19.73 -8.60
C ASN A 132 -0.89 -20.28 -8.45
N ALA A 133 0.04 -19.84 -9.30
CA ALA A 133 1.46 -20.17 -9.22
C ALA A 133 2.29 -18.90 -9.39
N ILE A 134 3.42 -18.80 -8.68
CA ILE A 134 4.32 -17.63 -8.75
C ILE A 134 5.77 -18.00 -9.04
N GLY A 135 6.06 -19.28 -9.27
CA GLY A 135 7.42 -19.78 -9.52
C GLY A 135 8.04 -19.30 -10.84
N TRP A 136 7.24 -18.71 -11.73
CA TRP A 136 7.66 -18.15 -13.00
C TRP A 136 8.31 -16.77 -12.90
N VAL A 137 8.14 -16.06 -11.77
CA VAL A 137 8.61 -14.68 -11.61
C VAL A 137 10.14 -14.60 -11.62
N ASN A 138 10.68 -13.75 -12.48
CA ASN A 138 12.10 -13.40 -12.54
C ASN A 138 12.39 -11.89 -12.52
N LEU A 139 11.34 -11.06 -12.61
CA LEU A 139 11.38 -9.61 -12.47
C LEU A 139 10.52 -9.20 -11.27
N TRP A 140 11.11 -8.44 -10.34
CA TRP A 140 10.49 -8.07 -9.08
C TRP A 140 10.90 -6.65 -8.73
N CYS A 141 9.91 -5.77 -8.56
CA CYS A 141 10.13 -4.36 -8.28
C CYS A 141 9.14 -3.84 -7.24
N VAL A 142 9.57 -2.87 -6.45
CA VAL A 142 8.66 -1.89 -5.86
C VAL A 142 8.44 -0.79 -6.89
N VAL A 143 7.19 -0.49 -7.20
CA VAL A 143 6.80 0.59 -8.10
C VAL A 143 6.15 1.73 -7.30
N TYR A 144 6.50 2.97 -7.66
CA TYR A 144 6.09 4.20 -6.97
C TYR A 144 5.29 5.15 -7.87
N ASP A 145 5.14 4.82 -9.15
CA ASP A 145 4.22 5.51 -10.05
C ASP A 145 2.80 5.52 -9.45
N LYS A 146 2.05 6.57 -9.77
CA LYS A 146 0.69 6.78 -9.24
C LYS A 146 -0.40 6.23 -10.14
N GLU A 147 -0.03 5.76 -11.31
CA GLU A 147 -0.92 5.32 -12.36
C GLU A 147 -0.27 4.14 -13.10
N THR A 148 -1.11 3.26 -13.61
CA THR A 148 -0.79 2.10 -14.45
C THR A 148 -2.06 1.74 -15.24
N PHE A 149 -2.03 0.71 -16.06
CA PHE A 149 -3.23 0.13 -16.69
C PHE A 149 -3.63 -1.19 -16.02
N GLU A 150 -4.78 -1.75 -16.34
CA GLU A 150 -5.20 -3.10 -15.97
C GLU A 150 -5.79 -3.74 -17.20
N ILE A 151 -5.25 -4.89 -17.61
CA ILE A 151 -5.82 -5.68 -18.69
C ILE A 151 -7.07 -6.40 -18.19
N ILE A 152 -8.15 -6.29 -18.96
CA ILE A 152 -9.44 -6.89 -18.69
C ILE A 152 -9.59 -8.10 -19.62
N VAL A 153 -9.60 -9.28 -19.01
CA VAL A 153 -9.85 -10.55 -19.69
C VAL A 153 -11.20 -11.10 -19.24
N GLU A 154 -12.07 -11.43 -20.19
CA GLU A 154 -13.37 -12.08 -19.94
C GLU A 154 -13.46 -13.33 -20.82
N ASP A 155 -13.78 -14.47 -20.22
CA ASP A 155 -13.85 -15.78 -20.91
C ASP A 155 -12.60 -16.15 -21.74
N GLY A 156 -11.43 -15.65 -21.34
CA GLY A 156 -10.16 -15.88 -22.04
C GLY A 156 -9.92 -14.97 -23.23
N GLU A 157 -10.76 -13.96 -23.44
CA GLU A 157 -10.59 -12.94 -24.47
C GLU A 157 -10.18 -11.60 -23.85
N LEU A 158 -9.23 -10.93 -24.50
CA LEU A 158 -8.84 -9.56 -24.19
C LEU A 158 -9.99 -8.61 -24.57
N ILE A 159 -10.68 -8.06 -23.58
CA ILE A 159 -11.79 -7.12 -23.79
C ILE A 159 -11.30 -5.67 -23.87
N GLY A 160 -10.16 -5.38 -23.23
CA GLY A 160 -9.50 -4.09 -23.30
C GLY A 160 -8.63 -3.83 -22.07
N ASP A 161 -8.29 -2.57 -21.87
CA ASP A 161 -7.56 -2.10 -20.71
C ASP A 161 -8.29 -0.92 -20.04
N LYS A 162 -7.92 -0.63 -18.78
CA LYS A 162 -8.35 0.58 -18.09
C LYS A 162 -7.19 1.16 -17.28
N THR A 163 -7.14 2.47 -17.19
CA THR A 163 -6.23 3.16 -16.26
C THR A 163 -6.61 2.88 -14.80
N VAL A 164 -5.62 2.59 -13.97
CA VAL A 164 -5.76 2.34 -12.54
C VAL A 164 -4.81 3.25 -11.75
N ASN A 165 -5.36 3.92 -10.75
CA ASN A 165 -4.58 4.72 -9.81
C ASN A 165 -4.00 3.82 -8.71
N LEU A 166 -2.71 3.98 -8.46
CA LEU A 166 -1.99 3.36 -7.36
C LEU A 166 -1.93 4.35 -6.19
N GLU A 167 -2.70 4.05 -5.15
CA GLU A 167 -2.75 4.88 -3.94
C GLU A 167 -1.38 4.90 -3.23
N ARG A 168 -0.65 3.79 -3.32
CA ARG A 168 0.55 3.49 -2.54
C ARG A 168 1.63 2.81 -3.38
N PRO A 169 2.89 2.77 -2.90
CA PRO A 169 3.89 1.90 -3.48
C PRO A 169 3.34 0.47 -3.60
N SER A 170 3.60 -0.17 -4.73
CA SER A 170 3.03 -1.48 -5.05
C SER A 170 4.14 -2.45 -5.47
N ILE A 171 3.85 -3.74 -5.46
CA ILE A 171 4.83 -4.76 -5.86
C ILE A 171 4.51 -5.22 -7.27
N TYR A 172 5.43 -4.97 -8.20
CA TYR A 172 5.38 -5.58 -9.51
C TYR A 172 6.06 -6.94 -9.47
N VAL A 173 5.38 -7.96 -10.01
CA VAL A 173 5.95 -9.29 -10.24
C VAL A 173 5.71 -9.69 -11.70
N GLY A 174 6.78 -10.10 -12.37
CA GLY A 174 6.73 -10.40 -13.80
C GLY A 174 7.78 -11.40 -14.25
N LYS A 175 7.66 -11.79 -15.52
CA LYS A 175 8.67 -12.51 -16.27
C LYS A 175 8.77 -11.92 -17.66
N GLU A 176 10.01 -11.70 -18.11
CA GLU A 176 10.33 -11.06 -19.39
C GLU A 176 9.48 -11.52 -20.59
N GLU A 177 9.11 -12.79 -20.66
CA GLU A 177 8.37 -13.37 -21.80
C GLU A 177 6.91 -13.75 -21.48
N ALA A 178 6.49 -13.64 -20.22
CA ALA A 178 5.16 -14.09 -19.77
C ALA A 178 4.37 -12.97 -19.08
N GLY A 179 4.84 -11.73 -19.23
CA GLY A 179 4.22 -10.55 -18.64
C GLY A 179 4.21 -10.56 -17.13
N GLY A 180 3.16 -10.01 -16.51
CA GLY A 180 3.14 -9.86 -15.06
C GLY A 180 1.90 -9.19 -14.49
N GLY A 181 2.05 -8.75 -13.25
CA GLY A 181 1.03 -7.98 -12.58
C GLY A 181 1.54 -7.25 -11.36
N ILE A 182 0.64 -6.45 -10.80
CA ILE A 182 0.91 -5.60 -9.64
C ILE A 182 0.08 -6.08 -8.48
N ILE A 183 0.74 -6.24 -7.35
CA ILE A 183 0.13 -6.49 -6.05
C ILE A 183 0.04 -5.14 -5.35
N THR A 184 -1.19 -4.71 -5.07
CA THR A 184 -1.48 -3.43 -4.44
C THR A 184 -2.64 -3.56 -3.46
N TYR A 185 -2.88 -2.51 -2.68
CA TYR A 185 -4.11 -2.37 -1.91
C TYR A 185 -5.04 -1.38 -2.61
N LYS A 186 -6.29 -1.80 -2.78
CA LYS A 186 -7.37 -0.98 -3.34
C LYS A 186 -8.55 -1.03 -2.38
N ASN A 187 -8.98 0.14 -1.88
CA ASN A 187 -10.05 0.23 -0.88
C ASN A 187 -9.79 -0.67 0.35
N GLY A 188 -8.54 -0.72 0.82
CA GLY A 188 -8.14 -1.51 1.98
C GLY A 188 -8.10 -3.03 1.76
N LYS A 189 -8.25 -3.52 0.52
CA LYS A 189 -8.15 -4.94 0.16
C LYS A 189 -6.98 -5.18 -0.76
N LEU A 190 -6.29 -6.30 -0.55
CA LEU A 190 -5.25 -6.76 -1.46
C LEU A 190 -5.88 -7.04 -2.84
N TYR A 191 -5.25 -6.52 -3.89
CA TYR A 191 -5.75 -6.55 -5.25
C TYR A 191 -4.63 -6.87 -6.24
N TRP A 192 -4.96 -7.69 -7.23
CA TRP A 192 -4.08 -8.03 -8.35
C TRP A 192 -4.49 -7.22 -9.57
N ILE A 193 -3.56 -6.42 -10.10
CA ILE A 193 -3.71 -5.72 -11.37
C ILE A 193 -2.98 -6.52 -12.43
N HIS A 194 -3.73 -7.06 -13.39
CA HIS A 194 -3.17 -7.81 -14.51
C HIS A 194 -2.53 -6.84 -15.53
N GLN A 195 -1.29 -7.09 -15.96
CA GLN A 195 -0.54 -6.18 -16.86
C GLN A 195 -0.25 -6.80 -18.23
N SER A 196 -0.58 -8.07 -18.44
CA SER A 196 -0.31 -8.81 -19.66
C SER A 196 -1.39 -9.86 -19.87
N ASP A 197 -1.60 -10.26 -21.12
CA ASP A 197 -2.37 -11.46 -21.50
C ASP A 197 -1.70 -12.74 -20.98
#